data_AF-A0A7F8QZW7-F1
#
_entry.id   AF-A0A7F8QZW7-F1
#
_cell.length_a   1.000
_cell.length_b   1.000
_cell.length_c   1.000
_cell.angle_alpha   90.00
_cell.angle_beta   90.00
_cell.angle_gamma   90.00
#
_symmetry.space_group_name_H-M   'P 1'
#
loop_
_entity.id
_entity.type
_entity.pdbx_description
1 polymer ?
#
loop_
_entity_poly.entity_id
_entity_poly.type
_entity_poly.pdbx_seq_one_letter_code
_entity_poly.pdbx_strand_id
1 'polypeptide(L)'
;MPIRPDLQQLEKCIDDALRKNDFKPLKTLLQIDICEDVKIKCSKQFFHKLDDLVCRELNKKDIQAVSTILVSFGRCGKNITILGQAGLINMIKQGLVQKMVAWFEKSKKIILSRGNSKDEAVINMIEDLFDLLMVIYDINDEGKRQVVESFVPRICVLVIDARVNICIQQETLKKMNAMLDKMPQEARKILSNQEMLILM
;
A
#
# COMPACT_ATOMS: atom_id res chain seq x y z
N MET A 1 -17.58 10.84 21.51
CA MET A 1 -17.13 9.57 22.14
C MET A 1 -15.72 9.75 22.67
N PRO A 2 -15.36 9.25 23.87
CA PRO A 2 -13.98 9.24 24.31
C PRO A 2 -13.14 8.36 23.37
N ILE A 3 -11.99 8.89 22.96
CA ILE A 3 -11.02 8.22 22.08
C ILE A 3 -10.55 6.95 22.78
N ARG A 4 -10.70 5.78 22.14
CA ARG A 4 -10.13 4.53 22.68
C ARG A 4 -8.59 4.67 22.69
N PRO A 5 -7.91 4.53 23.85
CA PRO A 5 -6.46 4.71 23.98
C PRO A 5 -5.63 3.84 23.04
N ASP A 6 -6.21 2.77 22.50
CA ASP A 6 -5.54 1.77 21.68
C ASP A 6 -5.25 2.27 20.24
N LEU A 7 -6.09 3.16 19.69
CA LEU A 7 -5.88 3.71 18.34
C LEU A 7 -4.67 4.66 18.25
N GLN A 8 -4.33 5.32 19.36
CA GLN A 8 -3.14 6.18 19.43
C GLN A 8 -1.83 5.38 19.49
N GLN A 9 -1.89 4.04 19.54
CA GLN A 9 -0.74 3.17 19.69
C GLN A 9 -0.25 2.55 18.38
N LEU A 10 -0.70 3.00 17.20
CA LEU A 10 -0.27 2.45 15.91
C LEU A 10 1.26 2.31 15.80
N GLU A 11 2.02 3.36 16.10
CA GLU A 11 3.49 3.28 16.03
C GLU A 11 4.08 2.29 17.04
N LYS A 12 3.46 2.14 18.22
CA LYS A 12 3.87 1.15 19.20
C LYS A 12 3.56 -0.28 18.72
N CYS A 13 2.44 -0.50 18.05
CA CYS A 13 2.13 -1.78 17.41
C CYS A 13 3.17 -2.12 16.32
N ILE A 14 3.58 -1.13 15.53
CA ILE A 14 4.67 -1.29 14.55
C ILE A 14 6.01 -1.58 15.26
N ASP A 15 6.31 -0.91 16.37
CA ASP A 15 7.52 -1.18 17.17
C ASP A 15 7.51 -2.59 17.77
N ASP A 16 6.37 -3.08 18.26
CA ASP A 16 6.24 -4.45 18.78
C ASP A 16 6.40 -5.49 17.66
N ALA A 17 5.81 -5.24 16.48
CA ALA A 17 6.03 -6.10 15.31
C ALA A 17 7.50 -6.09 14.88
N LEU A 18 8.16 -4.92 14.83
CA LEU A 18 9.58 -4.80 14.48
C LEU A 18 10.51 -5.47 15.50
N ARG A 19 10.32 -5.25 16.79
CA ARG A 19 11.28 -5.71 17.81
C ARG A 19 11.01 -7.11 18.31
N LYS A 20 9.74 -7.49 18.42
CA LYS A 20 9.31 -8.74 19.06
C LYS A 20 8.68 -9.73 18.08
N ASN A 21 8.52 -9.35 16.81
CA ASN A 21 7.77 -10.13 15.82
C ASN A 21 6.33 -10.41 16.29
N ASP A 22 5.75 -9.52 17.10
CA ASP A 22 4.39 -9.66 17.63
C ASP A 22 3.40 -8.80 16.85
N PHE A 23 2.56 -9.46 16.05
CA PHE A 23 1.51 -8.82 15.25
C PHE A 23 0.15 -8.79 15.94
N LYS A 24 0.00 -9.38 17.14
CA LYS A 24 -1.28 -9.38 17.85
C LYS A 24 -1.79 -7.96 18.12
N PRO A 25 -0.96 -6.99 18.58
CA PRO A 25 -1.44 -5.62 18.80
C PRO A 25 -1.97 -4.97 17.53
N LEU A 26 -1.31 -5.21 16.39
CA LEU A 26 -1.70 -4.65 15.10
C LEU A 26 -3.04 -5.28 14.61
N LYS A 27 -3.22 -6.58 14.81
CA LYS A 27 -4.49 -7.27 14.51
C LYS A 27 -5.64 -6.79 15.40
N THR A 28 -5.39 -6.51 16.68
CA THR A 28 -6.39 -5.93 17.57
C THR A 28 -6.79 -4.53 17.13
N LEU A 29 -5.83 -3.71 16.67
CA LEU A 29 -6.12 -2.38 16.13
C LEU A 29 -7.10 -2.44 14.95
N LEU A 30 -6.98 -3.45 14.08
CA LEU A 30 -7.90 -3.67 12.95
C LEU A 30 -9.34 -3.98 13.38
N GLN A 31 -9.58 -4.42 14.61
CA GLN A 31 -10.94 -4.68 15.11
C GLN A 31 -11.64 -3.41 15.60
N ILE A 32 -10.93 -2.28 15.65
CA ILE A 32 -11.45 -1.02 16.15
C ILE A 32 -11.90 -0.15 14.96
N ASP A 33 -13.14 0.32 15.01
CA ASP A 33 -13.63 1.32 14.07
C ASP A 33 -12.92 2.66 14.27
N ILE A 34 -12.41 3.22 13.18
CA ILE A 34 -11.71 4.49 13.19
C ILE A 34 -12.70 5.59 12.83
N CYS A 35 -12.98 6.47 13.79
CA CYS A 35 -13.74 7.69 13.50
C CYS A 35 -12.84 8.70 12.76
N GLU A 36 -13.40 9.40 11.78
CA GLU A 36 -12.67 10.37 10.95
C GLU A 36 -11.93 11.44 11.77
N ASP A 37 -12.47 11.83 12.92
CA ASP A 37 -11.89 12.88 13.78
C ASP A 37 -10.69 12.41 14.64
N VAL A 38 -10.39 11.12 14.66
CA VAL A 38 -9.30 10.58 15.48
C VAL A 38 -7.95 11.02 14.91
N LYS A 39 -7.08 11.55 15.78
CA LYS A 39 -5.68 11.86 15.44
C LYS A 39 -4.74 10.83 16.05
N ILE A 40 -4.07 10.08 15.20
CA ILE A 40 -3.04 9.10 15.58
C ILE A 40 -1.70 9.81 15.50
N LYS A 41 -1.07 10.08 16.64
CA LYS A 41 0.22 10.76 16.66
C LYS A 41 1.34 9.77 16.39
N CYS A 42 2.16 10.08 15.40
CA CYS A 42 3.34 9.31 15.05
C CYS A 42 4.59 10.21 15.02
N SER A 43 5.73 9.61 15.29
CA SER A 43 7.05 10.24 15.24
C SER A 43 7.50 10.47 13.79
N LYS A 44 8.57 11.25 13.60
CA LYS A 44 9.20 11.42 12.29
C LYS A 44 9.78 10.12 11.72
N GLN A 45 10.09 9.15 12.59
CA GLN A 45 10.68 7.87 12.20
C GLN A 45 9.64 6.84 11.78
N PHE A 46 8.35 7.11 11.99
CA PHE A 46 7.27 6.17 11.71
C PHE A 46 7.32 5.61 10.28
N PHE A 47 7.58 6.48 9.29
CA PHE A 47 7.66 6.04 7.90
C PHE A 47 8.80 5.05 7.64
N HIS A 48 9.98 5.30 8.21
CA HIS A 48 11.11 4.38 8.12
C HIS A 48 10.81 3.04 8.79
N LYS A 49 10.20 3.07 9.98
CA LYS A 49 9.79 1.86 10.70
C LYS A 49 8.79 1.03 9.90
N LEU A 50 7.82 1.69 9.26
CA LEU A 50 6.83 1.04 8.41
C LEU A 50 7.50 0.36 7.22
N ASP A 51 8.37 1.09 6.50
CA ASP A 51 9.09 0.56 5.33
C ASP A 51 9.98 -0.64 5.70
N ASP A 52 10.74 -0.55 6.80
CA ASP A 52 11.57 -1.64 7.31
C ASP A 52 10.72 -2.88 7.60
N LEU A 53 9.58 -2.70 8.26
CA LEU A 53 8.70 -3.81 8.64
C LEU A 53 8.13 -4.49 7.40
N VAL A 54 7.58 -3.73 6.45
CA VAL A 54 7.02 -4.27 5.19
C VAL A 54 8.11 -5.00 4.41
N CYS A 55 9.28 -4.38 4.23
CA CYS A 55 10.40 -5.00 3.52
C CYS A 55 10.88 -6.30 4.19
N ARG A 56 10.95 -6.33 5.52
CA ARG A 56 11.36 -7.50 6.28
C ARG A 56 10.38 -8.66 6.09
N GLU A 57 9.09 -8.41 6.21
CA GLU A 57 8.08 -9.48 6.08
C GLU A 57 7.93 -9.95 4.62
N LEU A 58 8.07 -9.06 3.64
CA LEU A 58 8.16 -9.44 2.22
C LEU A 58 9.38 -10.33 1.93
N ASN A 59 10.53 -10.03 2.52
CA ASN A 59 11.74 -10.85 2.35
C ASN A 59 11.57 -12.25 2.99
N LYS A 60 10.88 -12.34 4.14
CA LYS A 60 10.52 -13.61 4.78
C LYS A 60 9.41 -14.37 4.03
N LYS A 61 8.71 -13.69 3.11
CA LYS A 61 7.48 -14.18 2.44
C LYS A 61 6.35 -14.46 3.44
N ASP A 62 6.28 -13.69 4.54
CA ASP A 62 5.18 -13.76 5.49
C ASP A 62 3.98 -12.94 4.97
N ILE A 63 3.19 -13.59 4.13
CA ILE A 63 2.08 -12.96 3.38
C ILE A 63 1.03 -12.37 4.32
N GLN A 64 0.70 -13.08 5.40
CA GLN A 64 -0.31 -12.64 6.36
C GLN A 64 0.18 -11.43 7.16
N ALA A 65 1.46 -11.40 7.54
CA ALA A 65 2.04 -10.24 8.22
C ALA A 65 2.05 -9.01 7.30
N VAL A 66 2.45 -9.18 6.02
CA VAL A 66 2.43 -8.09 5.02
C VAL A 66 1.03 -7.52 4.86
N SER A 67 0.03 -8.37 4.62
CA SER A 67 -1.38 -7.97 4.53
C SER A 67 -1.84 -7.21 5.79
N THR A 68 -1.55 -7.73 6.99
CA THR A 68 -1.90 -7.06 8.26
C THR A 68 -1.31 -5.65 8.35
N ILE A 69 -0.07 -5.46 7.91
CA ILE A 69 0.60 -4.14 7.91
C ILE A 69 -0.07 -3.19 6.91
N LEU A 70 -0.29 -3.65 5.67
CA LEU A 70 -0.89 -2.86 4.60
C LEU A 70 -2.29 -2.37 4.97
N VAL A 71 -3.15 -3.28 5.46
CA VAL A 71 -4.52 -2.94 5.88
C VAL A 71 -4.51 -1.97 7.05
N SER A 72 -3.63 -2.20 8.04
CA SER A 72 -3.52 -1.32 9.22
C SER A 72 -3.10 0.09 8.82
N PHE A 73 -2.12 0.19 7.92
CA PHE A 73 -1.66 1.47 7.41
C PHE A 73 -2.70 2.15 6.51
N GLY A 74 -3.37 1.42 5.62
CA GLY A 74 -4.42 1.95 4.75
C GLY A 74 -5.59 2.51 5.55
N ARG A 75 -6.05 1.79 6.59
CA ARG A 75 -7.13 2.23 7.47
C ARG A 75 -6.76 3.44 8.31
N CYS A 76 -5.57 3.45 8.89
CA CYS A 76 -5.14 4.52 9.78
C CYS A 76 -4.58 5.75 9.04
N GLY A 77 -4.17 5.59 7.78
CA GLY A 77 -3.31 6.53 7.06
C GLY A 77 -3.79 7.97 7.09
N LYS A 78 -5.09 8.19 6.87
CA LYS A 78 -5.71 9.53 6.89
C LYS A 78 -5.71 10.18 8.28
N ASN A 79 -5.72 9.38 9.33
CA ASN A 79 -5.75 9.82 10.73
C ASN A 79 -4.35 10.06 11.33
N ILE A 80 -3.29 9.63 10.63
CA ILE A 80 -1.92 9.81 11.11
C ILE A 80 -1.55 11.30 11.08
N THR A 81 -0.93 11.74 12.17
CA THR A 81 -0.36 13.08 12.32
C THR A 81 1.10 12.99 12.73
N ILE A 82 1.98 13.70 12.02
CA ILE A 82 3.41 13.77 12.30
C ILE A 82 3.77 15.23 12.52
N LEU A 83 4.25 15.57 13.72
CA LEU A 83 4.51 16.96 14.14
C LEU A 83 3.30 17.90 13.94
N GLY A 84 2.08 17.38 14.14
CA GLY A 84 0.84 18.13 13.96
C GLY A 84 0.40 18.32 12.50
N GLN A 85 1.15 17.80 11.53
CA GLN A 85 0.81 17.83 10.10
C GLN A 85 0.19 16.52 9.66
N ALA A 86 -0.57 16.54 8.55
CA ALA A 86 -1.15 15.34 7.93
C ALA A 86 -0.04 14.34 7.56
N GLY A 87 -0.03 13.20 8.25
CA GLY A 87 1.04 12.21 8.20
C GLY A 87 1.19 11.59 6.82
N LEU A 88 0.08 11.17 6.19
CA LEU A 88 0.11 10.54 4.87
C LEU A 88 0.65 11.48 3.78
N ILE A 89 0.23 12.75 3.78
CA ILE A 89 0.75 13.77 2.86
C ILE A 89 2.26 13.97 3.08
N ASN A 90 2.71 14.00 4.34
CA ASN A 90 4.14 14.11 4.65
C ASN A 90 4.93 12.87 4.16
N MET A 91 4.37 11.67 4.31
CA MET A 91 5.00 10.43 3.83
C MET A 91 5.10 10.38 2.31
N ILE A 92 4.09 10.87 1.57
CA ILE A 92 4.15 11.00 0.10
C ILE A 92 5.32 11.90 -0.31
N LYS A 93 5.51 13.06 0.35
CA LYS A 93 6.65 13.95 0.11
C LYS A 93 8.00 13.30 0.44
N GLN A 94 8.02 12.35 1.38
CA GLN A 94 9.21 11.58 1.75
C GLN A 94 9.45 10.34 0.87
N GLY A 95 8.62 10.12 -0.16
CA GLY A 95 8.81 9.07 -1.14
C GLY A 95 8.03 7.78 -0.86
N LEU A 96 6.89 7.85 -0.19
CA LEU A 96 6.01 6.69 0.07
C LEU A 96 5.68 5.91 -1.20
N VAL A 97 5.37 6.59 -2.31
CA VAL A 97 5.01 5.91 -3.58
C VAL A 97 6.19 5.10 -4.11
N GLN A 98 7.41 5.63 -4.03
CA GLN A 98 8.62 4.90 -4.46
C GLN A 98 8.92 3.70 -3.55
N LYS A 99 8.62 3.80 -2.24
CA LYS A 99 8.69 2.64 -1.34
C LYS A 99 7.65 1.59 -1.68
N MET A 100 6.42 1.99 -1.98
CA MET A 100 5.38 1.06 -2.45
C MET A 100 5.75 0.37 -3.77
N VAL A 101 6.43 1.07 -4.69
CA VAL A 101 7.00 0.45 -5.89
C VAL A 101 7.99 -0.65 -5.49
N ALA A 102 8.89 -0.40 -4.54
CA ALA A 102 9.82 -1.41 -4.06
C ALA A 102 9.11 -2.60 -3.39
N TRP A 103 8.04 -2.35 -2.63
CA TRP A 103 7.20 -3.40 -2.04
C TRP A 103 6.51 -4.23 -3.12
N PHE A 104 5.99 -3.58 -4.17
CA PHE A 104 5.37 -4.24 -5.31
C PHE A 104 6.36 -5.13 -6.08
N GLU A 105 7.58 -4.66 -6.37
CA GLU A 105 8.59 -5.48 -7.05
C GLU A 105 9.03 -6.69 -6.21
N LYS A 106 9.09 -6.56 -4.89
CA LYS A 106 9.29 -7.71 -3.99
C LYS A 106 8.10 -8.68 -4.04
N SER A 107 6.89 -8.15 -4.03
CA SER A 107 5.64 -8.93 -4.11
C SER A 107 5.53 -9.69 -5.43
N LYS A 108 5.96 -9.10 -6.55
CA LYS A 108 6.04 -9.77 -7.85
C LYS A 108 6.87 -11.05 -7.81
N LYS A 109 7.99 -11.05 -7.09
CA LYS A 109 8.81 -12.27 -6.91
C LYS A 109 8.04 -13.36 -6.18
N ILE A 110 7.19 -12.99 -5.22
CA ILE A 110 6.32 -13.92 -4.49
C ILE A 110 5.25 -14.47 -5.45
N ILE A 111 4.54 -13.59 -6.16
CA ILE A 111 3.52 -13.94 -7.16
C ILE A 111 4.07 -14.96 -8.17
N LEU A 112 5.20 -14.64 -8.79
CA LEU A 112 5.82 -15.51 -9.80
C LEU A 112 6.29 -16.84 -9.22
N SER A 113 6.70 -16.88 -7.94
CA SER A 113 7.07 -18.14 -7.26
C SER A 113 5.88 -19.05 -6.96
N ARG A 114 4.66 -18.52 -6.98
CA ARG A 114 3.39 -19.27 -6.86
C ARG A 114 2.84 -19.67 -8.23
N GLY A 115 3.25 -18.98 -9.29
CA GLY A 115 2.79 -19.21 -10.65
C GLY A 115 1.27 -19.04 -10.76
N ASN A 116 0.62 -20.01 -11.41
CA ASN A 116 -0.83 -20.00 -11.62
C ASN A 116 -1.64 -20.58 -10.43
N SER A 117 -1.01 -20.86 -9.29
CA SER A 117 -1.75 -21.37 -8.12
C SER A 117 -2.76 -20.34 -7.62
N LYS A 118 -3.90 -20.83 -7.11
CA LYS A 118 -4.90 -20.00 -6.43
C LYS A 118 -4.55 -19.87 -4.95
N ASP A 119 -3.40 -19.24 -4.66
CA ASP A 119 -3.00 -18.92 -3.29
C ASP A 119 -3.79 -17.68 -2.83
N GLU A 120 -4.92 -17.90 -2.15
CA GLU A 120 -5.80 -16.83 -1.66
C GLU A 120 -5.06 -15.82 -0.78
N ALA A 121 -4.08 -16.24 0.01
CA ALA A 121 -3.33 -15.31 0.85
C ALA A 121 -2.54 -14.31 0.00
N VAL A 122 -1.94 -14.77 -1.11
CA VAL A 122 -1.19 -13.89 -2.03
C VAL A 122 -2.14 -12.99 -2.81
N ILE A 123 -3.30 -13.50 -3.23
CA ILE A 123 -4.34 -12.69 -3.89
C ILE A 123 -4.77 -11.55 -2.96
N ASN A 124 -5.12 -11.87 -1.71
CA ASN A 124 -5.55 -10.88 -0.72
C ASN A 124 -4.45 -9.86 -0.41
N MET A 125 -3.19 -10.29 -0.25
CA MET A 125 -2.07 -9.38 -0.03
C MET A 125 -1.89 -8.36 -1.17
N ILE A 126 -2.12 -8.79 -2.43
CA ILE A 126 -2.05 -7.89 -3.58
C ILE A 126 -3.24 -6.94 -3.61
N GLU A 127 -4.44 -7.41 -3.29
CA GLU A 127 -5.62 -6.56 -3.12
C GLU A 127 -5.36 -5.49 -2.04
N ASP A 128 -4.86 -5.88 -0.87
CA ASP A 128 -4.52 -4.96 0.24
C ASP A 128 -3.47 -3.91 -0.18
N LEU A 129 -2.48 -4.31 -0.98
CA LEU A 129 -1.47 -3.39 -1.52
C LEU A 129 -2.09 -2.35 -2.46
N PHE A 130 -2.98 -2.79 -3.35
CA PHE A 130 -3.68 -1.89 -4.27
C PHE A 130 -4.75 -1.05 -3.57
N ASP A 131 -5.40 -1.55 -2.52
CA ASP A 131 -6.30 -0.76 -1.69
C ASP A 131 -5.55 0.38 -1.00
N LEU A 132 -4.38 0.10 -0.43
CA LEU A 132 -3.49 1.14 0.09
C LEU A 132 -3.07 2.13 -1.01
N LEU A 133 -2.78 1.64 -2.21
CA LEU A 133 -2.43 2.50 -3.35
C LEU A 133 -3.58 3.45 -3.70
N MET A 134 -4.83 2.96 -3.69
CA MET A 134 -6.01 3.78 -3.92
C MET A 134 -6.22 4.83 -2.83
N VAL A 135 -5.94 4.51 -1.56
CA VAL A 135 -5.96 5.50 -0.47
C VAL A 135 -4.99 6.66 -0.74
N ILE A 136 -3.82 6.36 -1.29
CA ILE A 136 -2.80 7.37 -1.65
C ILE A 136 -3.18 8.13 -2.93
N TYR A 137 -3.78 7.44 -3.90
CA TYR A 137 -4.29 8.07 -5.12
C TYR A 137 -5.37 9.12 -4.81
N ASP A 138 -6.25 8.84 -3.85
CA ASP A 138 -7.40 9.70 -3.52
C ASP A 138 -7.08 10.82 -2.51
N ILE A 139 -5.86 10.90 -1.94
CA ILE A 139 -5.57 11.83 -0.85
C ILE A 139 -5.28 13.27 -1.30
N ASN A 140 -4.54 13.46 -2.39
CA ASN A 140 -4.20 14.75 -2.97
C ASN A 140 -3.67 14.58 -4.40
N ASP A 141 -3.56 15.69 -5.14
CA ASP A 141 -3.12 15.66 -6.55
C ASP A 141 -1.69 15.12 -6.72
N GLU A 142 -0.81 15.38 -5.76
CA GLU A 142 0.57 14.87 -5.79
C GLU A 142 0.63 13.34 -5.64
N GLY A 143 -0.12 12.78 -4.67
CA GLY A 143 -0.26 11.34 -4.52
C GLY A 143 -0.87 10.69 -5.75
N LYS A 144 -1.95 11.28 -6.27
CA LYS A 144 -2.59 10.86 -7.51
C LYS A 144 -1.62 10.80 -8.68
N ARG A 145 -0.88 11.88 -8.92
CA ARG A 145 0.09 12.00 -10.00
C ARG A 145 1.20 10.96 -9.87
N GLN A 146 1.84 10.87 -8.69
CA GLN A 146 2.91 9.90 -8.46
C GLN A 146 2.45 8.45 -8.62
N VAL A 147 1.25 8.11 -8.12
CA VAL A 147 0.68 6.77 -8.26
C VAL A 147 0.48 6.43 -9.73
N VAL A 148 -0.15 7.31 -10.50
CA VAL A 148 -0.40 7.08 -11.93
C VAL A 148 0.91 6.92 -12.68
N GLU A 149 1.84 7.84 -12.48
CA GLU A 149 3.14 7.83 -13.16
C GLU A 149 3.96 6.57 -12.83
N SER A 150 3.85 6.07 -11.60
CA SER A 150 4.65 4.93 -11.13
C SER A 150 3.97 3.59 -11.39
N PHE A 151 2.65 3.47 -11.20
CA PHE A 151 1.99 2.16 -11.16
C PHE A 151 1.30 1.77 -12.46
N VAL A 152 0.87 2.70 -13.32
CA VAL A 152 0.18 2.31 -14.57
C VAL A 152 1.03 1.40 -15.45
N PRO A 153 2.30 1.75 -15.80
CA PRO A 153 3.14 0.85 -16.61
C PRO A 153 3.40 -0.49 -15.92
N ARG A 154 3.60 -0.46 -14.60
CA ARG A 154 3.88 -1.65 -13.78
C ARG A 154 2.71 -2.62 -13.72
N ILE A 155 1.50 -2.10 -13.69
CA ILE A 155 0.27 -2.88 -13.76
C ILE A 155 0.15 -3.50 -15.15
N CYS A 156 0.33 -2.73 -16.23
CA CYS A 156 0.29 -3.26 -17.59
C CYS A 156 1.25 -4.45 -17.75
N VAL A 157 2.49 -4.32 -17.30
CA VAL A 157 3.48 -5.42 -17.30
C VAL A 157 2.99 -6.64 -16.49
N LEU A 158 2.35 -6.44 -15.34
CA LEU A 158 1.84 -7.55 -14.52
C LEU A 158 0.67 -8.28 -15.21
N VAL A 159 -0.23 -7.51 -15.83
CA VAL A 159 -1.46 -8.04 -16.47
C VAL A 159 -1.14 -8.85 -17.71
N ILE A 160 -0.12 -8.46 -18.49
CA ILE A 160 0.28 -9.21 -19.70
C ILE A 160 1.16 -10.43 -19.39
N ASP A 161 1.69 -10.55 -18.17
CA ASP A 161 2.57 -11.67 -17.79
C ASP A 161 1.74 -12.95 -17.57
N ALA A 162 1.78 -13.85 -18.55
CA ALA A 162 1.03 -15.12 -18.56
C ALA A 162 1.39 -16.10 -17.42
N ARG A 163 2.44 -15.81 -16.64
CA ARG A 163 2.83 -16.60 -15.45
C ARG A 163 2.09 -16.16 -14.19
N VAL A 164 1.43 -15.01 -14.23
CA VAL A 164 0.67 -14.45 -13.11
C VAL A 164 -0.72 -15.06 -13.10
N ASN A 165 -1.18 -15.49 -11.92
CA ASN A 165 -2.53 -15.99 -11.76
C ASN A 165 -3.59 -14.98 -12.24
N ILE A 166 -4.58 -15.46 -13.00
CA ILE A 166 -5.64 -14.62 -13.60
C ILE A 166 -6.43 -13.79 -12.58
N CYS A 167 -6.64 -14.27 -11.35
CA CYS A 167 -7.33 -13.51 -10.31
C CYS A 167 -6.54 -12.27 -9.90
N ILE A 168 -5.21 -12.38 -9.83
CA ILE A 168 -4.32 -11.24 -9.56
C ILE A 168 -4.35 -10.25 -10.72
N GLN A 169 -4.29 -10.73 -11.97
CA GLN A 169 -4.39 -9.88 -13.15
C GLN A 169 -5.72 -9.11 -13.18
N GLN A 170 -6.85 -9.78 -12.91
CA GLN A 170 -8.17 -9.19 -12.91
C GLN A 170 -8.35 -8.12 -11.83
N GLU A 171 -7.98 -8.40 -10.58
CA GLU A 171 -8.11 -7.40 -9.50
C GLU A 171 -7.20 -6.20 -9.77
N THR A 172 -5.97 -6.45 -10.22
CA THR A 172 -5.03 -5.37 -10.54
C THR A 172 -5.55 -4.50 -11.71
N LEU A 173 -6.09 -5.12 -12.76
CA LEU A 173 -6.66 -4.41 -13.90
C LEU A 173 -7.88 -3.56 -13.50
N LYS A 174 -8.74 -4.10 -12.64
CA LYS A 174 -9.90 -3.37 -12.09
C LYS A 174 -9.46 -2.11 -11.34
N LYS A 175 -8.42 -2.20 -10.49
CA LYS A 175 -7.86 -1.04 -9.79
C LYS A 175 -7.23 -0.03 -10.75
N MET A 176 -6.53 -0.49 -11.79
CA MET A 176 -5.99 0.38 -12.84
C MET A 176 -7.09 1.16 -13.56
N ASN A 177 -8.16 0.49 -13.99
CA ASN A 177 -9.27 1.16 -14.65
C ASN A 177 -9.88 2.25 -13.75
N ALA A 178 -10.07 1.97 -12.45
CA ALA A 178 -10.53 2.97 -11.50
C ALA A 178 -9.56 4.18 -11.35
N MET A 179 -8.25 3.94 -11.44
CA MET A 179 -7.24 5.02 -11.45
C MET A 179 -7.28 5.83 -12.75
N LEU A 180 -7.48 5.18 -13.90
CA LEU A 180 -7.55 5.83 -15.21
C LEU A 180 -8.81 6.68 -15.36
N ASP A 181 -9.96 6.21 -14.83
CA ASP A 181 -11.24 6.93 -14.87
C ASP A 181 -11.17 8.31 -14.17
N LYS A 182 -10.39 8.40 -13.09
CA LYS A 182 -10.24 9.64 -12.28
C LYS A 182 -8.94 10.41 -12.59
N MET A 183 -8.22 10.01 -13.62
CA MET A 183 -6.86 10.47 -13.90
C MET A 183 -6.81 11.95 -14.33
N PRO A 184 -5.94 12.79 -13.73
CA PRO A 184 -5.80 14.19 -14.11
C PRO A 184 -5.27 14.32 -15.54
N GLN A 185 -5.68 15.37 -16.24
CA GLN A 185 -5.28 15.61 -17.62
C GLN A 185 -3.74 15.68 -17.79
N GLU A 186 -3.03 16.30 -16.84
CA GLU A 186 -1.57 16.41 -16.89
C GLU A 186 -0.85 15.07 -16.79
N ALA A 187 -1.41 14.11 -16.05
CA ALA A 187 -0.84 12.78 -15.93
C ALA A 187 -1.01 11.98 -17.24
N ARG A 188 -1.95 12.35 -18.14
CA ARG A 188 -2.27 11.57 -19.37
C ARG A 188 -1.11 11.48 -20.34
N LYS A 189 -0.12 12.36 -20.20
CA LYS A 189 1.15 12.30 -20.94
C LYS A 189 1.83 10.94 -20.83
N ILE A 190 1.67 10.21 -19.71
CA ILE A 190 2.27 8.88 -19.56
C ILE A 190 1.72 7.87 -20.58
N LEU A 191 0.44 7.97 -20.97
CA LEU A 191 -0.20 7.06 -21.92
C LEU A 191 0.37 7.21 -23.33
N SER A 192 1.06 8.30 -23.61
CA SER A 192 1.73 8.56 -24.88
C SER A 192 3.25 8.30 -24.83
N ASN A 193 3.77 7.77 -23.72
CA ASN A 193 5.17 7.37 -23.61
C ASN A 193 5.45 6.09 -24.42
N GLN A 194 6.65 5.97 -24.97
CA GLN A 194 7.06 4.82 -25.79
C GLN A 194 6.91 3.48 -25.05
N GLU A 195 7.23 3.43 -23.76
CA GLU A 195 7.02 2.23 -22.94
C GLU A 195 5.53 1.83 -22.90
N MET A 196 4.62 2.80 -22.73
CA MET A 196 3.19 2.55 -22.72
C MET A 196 2.66 2.15 -24.10
N LEU A 197 3.17 2.72 -25.18
CA LEU A 197 2.80 2.33 -26.56
C LEU A 197 3.19 0.88 -26.89
N ILE A 198 4.20 0.32 -26.24
CA ILE A 198 4.58 -1.09 -26.39
C ILE A 198 3.67 -2.01 -25.56
N LEU A 199 3.15 -1.50 -24.44
CA LEU A 199 2.32 -2.26 -23.50
C LEU A 199 0.84 -2.31 -23.89
N MET A 200 0.38 -1.39 -24.76
CA MET A 200 -0.98 -1.33 -25.31
C MET A 200 -1.12 -2.20 -26.56
#